data_AF-A0AAD5ZVS1-F1
#
_entry.id   AF-A0AAD5ZVS1-F1
#
_cell.length_a   1.000
_cell.length_b   1.000
_cell.length_c   1.000
_cell.angle_alpha   90.00
_cell.angle_beta   90.00
_cell.angle_gamma   90.00
#
_symmetry.space_group_name_H-M   'P 1'
#
loop_
_entity.id
_entity.type
_entity.pdbx_description
1 polymer ?
#
loop_
_entity_poly.entity_id
_entity_poly.type
_entity_poly.pdbx_seq_one_letter_code
_entity_poly.pdbx_strand_id
1 'polypeptide(L)'
;MAGCESPNQQWQVLGIWFTTENMIYDKPEFFSHIVSERHHVRSKCFEILPGIGEIWAVYKNWSARWTCHDFKTCKFDIVEIREQRENSTMVWPLRQVPEVKSVFMPEQDDGTGSGTYKVPASAYILFSHKIPAIRLTDECGGKLKVFWELDPASLPILLT
;
A
#
# COMPACT_ATOMS: atom_id res chain seq x y z
N MET A 1 14.56 -50.55 0.39
CA MET A 1 13.82 -50.21 1.63
C MET A 1 14.36 -48.87 2.08
N ALA A 2 13.76 -47.72 1.71
CA ALA A 2 12.56 -47.10 2.32
C ALA A 2 12.70 -47.06 3.85
N GLY A 3 12.64 -45.94 4.57
CA GLY A 3 12.42 -44.51 4.30
C GLY A 3 12.22 -43.83 5.67
N CYS A 4 12.43 -42.53 5.77
CA CYS A 4 11.56 -41.62 6.53
C CYS A 4 11.80 -40.20 6.01
N GLU A 5 10.75 -39.72 5.38
CA GLU A 5 10.61 -38.42 4.77
C GLU A 5 10.62 -37.31 5.84
N SER A 6 11.21 -36.16 5.52
CA SER A 6 10.89 -34.89 6.18
C SER A 6 9.94 -34.13 5.24
N PRO A 7 8.64 -34.03 5.54
CA PRO A 7 7.71 -33.39 4.62
C PRO A 7 7.80 -31.87 4.73
N ASN A 8 8.19 -31.25 3.63
CA ASN A 8 7.69 -29.96 3.14
C ASN A 8 7.52 -28.83 4.19
N GLN A 9 8.59 -28.09 4.47
CA GLN A 9 8.46 -26.70 4.89
C GLN A 9 8.21 -25.83 3.66
N GLN A 10 6.97 -25.88 3.21
CA GLN A 10 6.41 -24.97 2.22
C GLN A 10 6.26 -23.60 2.86
N TRP A 11 7.00 -22.62 2.34
CA TRP A 11 6.89 -21.23 2.72
C TRP A 11 5.52 -20.70 2.26
N GLN A 12 4.71 -20.22 3.21
CA GLN A 12 3.47 -19.53 2.89
C GLN A 12 3.59 -18.11 3.44
N VAL A 13 4.10 -17.19 2.62
CA VAL A 13 4.13 -15.76 2.92
C VAL A 13 2.85 -15.13 2.38
N LEU A 14 1.91 -14.75 3.25
CA LEU A 14 0.79 -13.93 2.82
C LEU A 14 1.22 -12.46 2.90
N GLY A 15 1.41 -11.86 1.73
CA GLY A 15 1.22 -10.43 1.62
C GLY A 15 -0.26 -10.13 1.56
N ILE A 16 -0.80 -9.25 2.41
CA ILE A 16 -2.17 -8.79 2.20
C ILE A 16 -2.14 -7.76 1.07
N TRP A 17 -2.41 -8.27 -0.12
CA TRP A 17 -3.10 -7.58 -1.18
C TRP A 17 -4.44 -8.27 -1.22
N PHE A 18 -5.52 -7.57 -0.97
CA PHE A 18 -6.77 -8.27 -0.72
C PHE A 18 -7.24 -9.03 -1.95
N THR A 19 -7.34 -10.33 -1.76
CA THR A 19 -7.93 -11.27 -2.67
C THR A 19 -9.43 -11.30 -2.42
N THR A 20 -10.22 -11.09 -3.48
CA THR A 20 -11.48 -11.83 -3.57
C THR A 20 -11.07 -13.24 -3.99
N GLU A 21 -11.36 -14.23 -3.13
CA GLU A 21 -11.03 -15.66 -3.24
C GLU A 21 -9.56 -16.05 -2.95
N ASN A 22 -9.40 -17.05 -2.08
CA ASN A 22 -8.14 -17.64 -1.61
C ASN A 22 -7.18 -18.01 -2.75
N MET A 23 -6.34 -17.08 -3.20
CA MET A 23 -5.20 -17.38 -4.08
C MET A 23 -3.94 -17.52 -3.23
N ILE A 24 -3.41 -18.75 -3.20
CA ILE A 24 -2.17 -19.12 -2.53
C ILE A 24 -1.02 -18.88 -3.51
N TYR A 25 -0.08 -18.00 -3.17
CA TYR A 25 1.17 -17.83 -3.91
C TYR A 25 2.28 -18.62 -3.21
N ASP A 26 3.03 -19.41 -3.98
CA ASP A 26 4.05 -20.35 -3.49
C ASP A 26 5.50 -19.88 -3.73
N LYS A 27 5.71 -18.68 -4.28
CA LYS A 27 7.04 -18.14 -4.65
C LYS A 27 7.28 -16.73 -4.12
N PRO A 28 8.52 -16.39 -3.71
CA PRO A 28 8.87 -15.06 -3.18
C PRO A 28 9.07 -13.98 -4.27
N GLU A 29 9.05 -14.36 -5.55
CA GLU A 29 9.31 -13.49 -6.70
C GLU A 29 8.27 -12.36 -6.88
N PHE A 30 7.17 -12.40 -6.13
CA PHE A 30 6.10 -11.38 -6.18
C PHE A 30 6.37 -10.15 -5.32
N PHE A 31 7.44 -10.14 -4.51
CA PHE A 31 7.80 -9.00 -3.67
C PHE A 31 9.04 -8.29 -4.21
N SER A 32 8.90 -7.01 -4.57
CA SER A 32 10.01 -6.17 -5.00
C SER A 32 10.79 -5.54 -3.84
N HIS A 33 10.24 -5.56 -2.62
CA HIS A 33 10.81 -4.89 -1.45
C HIS A 33 10.41 -5.54 -0.13
N ILE A 34 11.13 -5.19 0.94
CA ILE A 34 10.88 -5.68 2.30
C ILE A 34 9.62 -5.03 2.86
N VAL A 35 8.75 -5.86 3.42
CA VAL A 35 7.46 -5.48 4.00
C VAL A 35 7.39 -5.97 5.45
N SER A 36 6.75 -5.20 6.32
CA SER A 36 6.54 -5.61 7.71
C SER A 36 5.29 -6.47 7.79
N GLU A 37 5.44 -7.65 8.37
CA GLU A 37 4.36 -8.63 8.53
C GLU A 37 3.85 -8.71 9.97
N ARG A 38 2.56 -9.00 10.13
CA ARG A 38 2.04 -9.58 11.37
C ARG A 38 1.92 -11.09 11.17
N HIS A 39 2.67 -11.84 11.97
CA HIS A 39 2.67 -13.30 11.93
C HIS A 39 1.55 -13.84 12.82
N HIS A 40 0.68 -14.67 12.26
CA HIS A 40 -0.36 -15.38 13.01
C HIS A 40 0.13 -16.79 13.34
N VAL A 41 0.54 -17.06 14.58
CA VAL A 41 1.16 -18.35 14.98
C VAL A 41 0.28 -19.58 14.66
N ARG A 42 -1.04 -19.41 14.48
CA ARG A 42 -2.00 -20.49 14.22
C ARG A 42 -2.33 -20.70 12.73
N SER A 43 -2.07 -19.73 11.87
CA SER A 43 -2.29 -19.83 10.43
C SER A 43 -0.95 -19.63 9.75
N LYS A 44 -0.57 -20.46 8.77
CA LYS A 44 0.68 -20.31 8.02
C LYS A 44 0.57 -19.12 7.05
N CYS A 45 0.28 -17.96 7.61
CA CYS A 45 -0.36 -16.82 6.99
C CYS A 45 0.26 -15.59 7.64
N PHE A 46 0.84 -14.76 6.81
CA PHE A 46 1.34 -13.44 7.15
C PHE A 46 0.33 -12.35 6.81
N GLU A 47 0.44 -11.21 7.46
CA GLU A 47 -0.45 -10.09 7.17
C GLU A 47 0.38 -8.84 6.93
N ILE A 48 0.35 -8.29 5.71
CA ILE A 48 0.95 -6.97 5.44
C ILE A 48 -0.14 -5.94 5.61
N LEU A 49 -0.07 -5.20 6.71
CA LEU A 49 -1.04 -4.15 6.99
C LEU A 49 -0.39 -2.78 6.80
N PRO A 50 -1.18 -1.77 6.39
CA PRO A 50 -0.72 -0.39 6.41
C PRO A 50 -0.17 -0.02 7.79
N GLY A 51 0.94 0.71 7.83
CA GLY A 51 1.57 1.21 9.06
C GLY A 51 1.72 2.73 9.07
N ILE A 52 1.76 3.32 10.27
CA ILE A 52 2.02 4.76 10.45
C ILE A 52 3.39 5.14 9.85
N GLY A 53 3.42 6.23 9.10
CA GLY A 53 4.59 6.77 8.40
C GLY A 53 4.83 6.14 7.03
N GLU A 54 4.07 5.13 6.64
CA GLU A 54 4.21 4.48 5.33
C GLU A 54 3.40 5.20 4.24
N ILE A 55 3.90 5.07 3.00
CA ILE A 55 3.20 5.51 1.80
C ILE A 55 2.57 4.30 1.13
N TRP A 56 1.30 4.42 0.76
CA TRP A 56 0.53 3.35 0.16
C TRP A 56 -0.24 3.80 -1.08
N ALA A 57 -0.37 2.89 -2.05
CA ALA A 57 -1.34 3.00 -3.13
C ALA A 57 -2.70 2.47 -2.64
N VAL A 58 -3.74 3.28 -2.75
CA VAL A 58 -5.11 2.92 -2.36
C VAL A 58 -6.02 2.98 -3.57
N TYR A 59 -6.77 1.90 -3.84
CA TYR A 59 -7.70 1.86 -4.97
C TYR A 59 -8.75 2.97 -4.91
N LYS A 60 -8.87 3.76 -5.99
CA LYS A 60 -9.93 4.76 -6.15
C LYS A 60 -11.24 4.13 -6.60
N ASN A 61 -12.35 4.64 -6.08
CA ASN A 61 -13.71 4.31 -6.55
C ASN A 61 -14.03 2.81 -6.51
N TRP A 62 -13.47 2.09 -5.55
CA TRP A 62 -13.69 0.66 -5.39
C TRP A 62 -15.18 0.32 -5.23
N SER A 63 -15.58 -0.80 -5.82
CA SER A 63 -16.91 -1.38 -5.68
C SER A 63 -16.80 -2.87 -5.40
N ALA A 64 -17.70 -3.40 -4.57
CA ALA A 64 -17.82 -4.84 -4.33
C ALA A 64 -18.11 -5.66 -5.60
N ARG A 65 -18.45 -5.01 -6.72
CA ARG A 65 -18.68 -5.64 -8.02
C ARG A 65 -17.44 -5.68 -8.92
N TRP A 66 -16.30 -5.17 -8.46
CA TRP A 66 -15.07 -5.18 -9.24
C TRP A 66 -14.64 -6.60 -9.58
N THR A 67 -14.31 -6.79 -10.84
CA THR A 67 -13.72 -7.99 -11.40
C THR A 67 -12.19 -7.86 -11.40
N CYS A 68 -11.48 -8.95 -11.71
CA CYS A 68 -10.03 -8.92 -11.89
C CYS A 68 -9.58 -7.95 -13.00
N HIS A 69 -10.44 -7.60 -13.95
CA HIS A 69 -10.16 -6.61 -14.98
C HIS A 69 -10.20 -5.20 -14.41
N ASP A 70 -11.17 -4.89 -13.56
CA ASP A 70 -11.30 -3.57 -12.93
C ASP A 70 -10.06 -3.24 -12.08
N PHE A 71 -9.51 -4.22 -11.37
CA PHE A 71 -8.25 -4.08 -10.63
C PHE A 71 -7.01 -3.82 -11.51
N LYS A 72 -7.05 -4.18 -12.80
CA LYS A 72 -5.94 -3.90 -13.74
C LYS A 72 -6.02 -2.50 -14.33
N THR A 73 -7.21 -1.91 -14.39
CA THR A 73 -7.46 -0.61 -15.02
C THR A 73 -7.82 0.49 -14.02
N CYS A 74 -7.93 0.15 -12.74
CA CYS A 74 -8.30 1.10 -11.70
C CYS A 74 -7.21 2.14 -11.45
N LYS A 75 -7.65 3.29 -10.96
CA LYS A 75 -6.76 4.37 -10.49
C LYS A 75 -6.46 4.17 -9.01
N PHE A 76 -5.42 4.86 -8.55
CA PHE A 76 -5.00 4.85 -7.15
C PHE A 76 -4.94 6.28 -6.60
N ASP A 77 -5.19 6.42 -5.32
CA ASP A 77 -4.64 7.49 -4.48
C ASP A 77 -3.29 7.05 -3.94
N ILE A 78 -2.33 7.97 -3.95
CA ILE A 78 -1.09 7.80 -3.20
C ILE A 78 -1.29 8.50 -1.87
N VAL A 79 -1.16 7.78 -0.76
CA VAL A 79 -1.49 8.32 0.56
C VAL A 79 -0.40 8.04 1.58
N GLU A 80 -0.23 8.96 2.52
CA GLU A 80 0.52 8.75 3.75
C GLU A 80 -0.42 8.32 4.88
N ILE A 81 0.00 7.31 5.65
CA ILE A 81 -0.72 6.92 6.86
C ILE A 81 -0.11 7.67 8.05
N ARG A 82 -0.89 8.52 8.72
CA ARG A 82 -0.41 9.22 9.92
C ARG A 82 -1.07 8.77 11.21
N GLU A 83 -2.24 8.14 11.13
CA GLU A 83 -2.96 7.69 12.31
C GLU A 83 -3.62 6.34 12.06
N GLN A 84 -3.48 5.44 13.04
CA GLN A 84 -4.17 4.15 13.07
C GLN A 84 -4.90 3.98 14.38
N ARG A 85 -6.12 3.47 14.27
CA ARG A 85 -6.98 3.07 15.38
C ARG A 85 -7.33 1.59 15.21
N GLU A 86 -7.85 0.98 16.27
CA GLU A 86 -8.21 -0.44 16.28
C GLU A 86 -9.05 -0.88 15.06
N ASN A 87 -10.01 -0.05 14.64
CA ASN A 87 -10.96 -0.38 13.58
C ASN A 87 -10.81 0.46 12.31
N SER A 88 -9.75 1.27 12.18
CA SER A 88 -9.58 2.14 11.01
C SER A 88 -8.20 2.76 10.89
N THR A 89 -7.83 3.10 9.66
CA THR A 89 -6.64 3.89 9.33
C THR A 89 -7.06 5.24 8.73
N MET A 90 -6.46 6.33 9.20
CA MET A 90 -6.61 7.65 8.58
C MET A 90 -5.48 7.86 7.57
N VAL A 91 -5.83 8.36 6.39
CA VAL A 91 -4.90 8.51 5.28
C VAL A 91 -4.93 9.93 4.74
N TRP A 92 -3.74 10.45 4.40
CA TRP A 92 -3.51 11.78 3.86
C TRP A 92 -3.10 11.65 2.39
N PRO A 93 -3.95 12.09 1.45
CA PRO A 93 -3.62 12.12 0.04
C PRO A 93 -2.35 12.92 -0.26
N LEU A 94 -1.54 12.37 -1.15
CA LEU A 94 -0.36 12.99 -1.70
C LEU A 94 -0.59 13.23 -3.19
N ARG A 95 -0.22 14.42 -3.66
CA ARG A 95 -0.20 14.75 -5.07
C ARG A 95 1.22 14.76 -5.60
N GLN A 96 1.36 14.36 -6.86
CA GLN A 96 2.63 14.48 -7.55
C GLN A 96 3.02 15.96 -7.68
N VAL A 97 4.31 16.26 -7.48
CA VAL A 97 4.88 17.56 -7.80
C VAL A 97 4.93 17.69 -9.33
N PRO A 98 4.49 18.82 -9.91
CA PRO A 98 4.61 19.04 -11.35
C PRO A 98 6.05 18.81 -11.83
N GLU A 99 6.20 18.24 -13.02
CA GLU A 99 7.49 18.01 -13.70
C GLU A 99 8.43 16.98 -13.04
N VAL A 100 8.16 16.52 -11.80
CA VAL A 100 8.97 15.49 -11.11
C VAL A 100 8.11 14.27 -10.80
N LYS A 101 8.26 13.19 -11.59
CA LYS A 101 7.40 11.99 -11.52
C LYS A 101 7.46 11.24 -10.19
N SER A 102 8.62 11.20 -9.55
CA SER A 102 8.84 10.45 -8.32
C SER A 102 8.55 11.24 -7.06
N VAL A 103 8.37 12.56 -7.12
CA VAL A 103 8.25 13.40 -5.93
C VAL A 103 6.81 13.79 -5.68
N PHE A 104 6.36 13.56 -4.46
CA PHE A 104 5.00 13.79 -4.01
C PHE A 104 4.99 14.74 -2.80
N MET A 105 3.90 15.47 -2.64
CA MET A 105 3.68 16.40 -1.54
C MET A 105 2.25 16.29 -1.00
N PRO A 106 1.99 16.75 0.24
CA PRO A 106 0.64 16.72 0.78
C PRO A 106 -0.30 17.51 -0.13
N GLU A 107 -1.45 16.93 -0.41
CA GLU A 107 -2.53 17.67 -1.06
C GLU A 107 -3.00 18.79 -0.11
N GLN A 108 -3.18 20.00 -0.63
CA GLN A 108 -3.72 21.10 0.17
C GLN A 108 -5.23 20.99 0.21
N ASP A 109 -5.80 21.21 1.38
CA ASP A 109 -7.25 21.35 1.54
C ASP A 109 -7.66 22.72 0.97
N ASP A 110 -8.13 22.72 -0.28
CA ASP A 110 -8.57 23.91 -1.00
C ASP A 110 -10.11 24.10 -0.92
N GLY A 111 -10.79 23.34 -0.05
CA GLY A 111 -12.23 23.38 0.11
C GLY A 111 -13.04 22.71 -1.00
N THR A 112 -12.38 22.15 -2.03
CA THR A 112 -13.03 21.44 -3.16
C THR A 112 -12.96 19.92 -2.99
N GLY A 113 -12.28 19.45 -1.95
CA GLY A 113 -11.98 18.04 -1.68
C GLY A 113 -10.66 17.64 -2.34
N SER A 114 -9.60 17.47 -1.56
CA SER A 114 -9.19 16.15 -1.07
C SER A 114 -8.69 16.25 0.37
N GLY A 115 -9.63 16.15 1.30
CA GLY A 115 -9.35 16.06 2.73
C GLY A 115 -8.85 14.68 3.12
N THR A 116 -8.15 14.60 4.25
CA THR A 116 -7.85 13.34 4.94
C THR A 116 -9.11 12.49 5.04
N TYR A 117 -9.02 11.20 4.70
CA TYR A 117 -10.16 10.29 4.80
C TYR A 117 -9.84 9.07 5.65
N LYS A 118 -10.91 8.39 6.07
CA LYS A 118 -10.86 7.23 6.96
C LYS A 118 -11.13 5.96 6.17
N VAL A 119 -10.22 5.00 6.25
CA VAL A 119 -10.42 3.64 5.74
C VAL A 119 -10.74 2.71 6.91
N PRO A 120 -11.96 2.15 7.01
CA PRO A 120 -12.27 1.19 8.06
C PRO A 120 -11.50 -0.12 7.85
N ALA A 121 -11.23 -0.86 8.93
CA ALA A 121 -10.52 -2.14 8.87
C ALA A 121 -11.20 -3.16 7.94
N SER A 122 -12.54 -3.13 7.85
CA SER A 122 -13.31 -3.95 6.92
C SER A 122 -13.09 -3.62 5.44
N ALA A 123 -12.51 -2.45 5.14
CA ALA A 123 -12.19 -1.98 3.80
C ALA A 123 -10.67 -1.87 3.58
N TYR A 124 -9.85 -2.60 4.34
CA TYR A 124 -8.42 -2.61 4.06
C TYR A 124 -8.10 -3.19 2.66
N ILE A 125 -9.06 -3.86 2.00
CA ILE A 125 -9.05 -4.24 0.56
C ILE A 125 -8.71 -3.13 -0.41
N LEU A 126 -8.83 -1.90 0.04
CA LEU A 126 -8.46 -0.75 -0.75
C LEU A 126 -6.95 -0.52 -0.75
N PHE A 127 -6.20 -0.97 0.26
CA PHE A 127 -4.74 -0.90 0.27
C PHE A 127 -4.18 -1.92 -0.71
N SER A 128 -3.59 -1.40 -1.78
CA SER A 128 -2.90 -2.19 -2.79
C SER A 128 -1.49 -2.47 -2.27
N HIS A 129 -0.52 -1.60 -2.53
CA HIS A 129 0.87 -1.77 -2.07
C HIS A 129 1.26 -0.71 -1.07
N LYS A 130 2.27 -1.06 -0.28
CA LYS A 130 3.28 -0.10 0.19
C LYS A 130 4.17 0.37 -0.97
N ILE A 131 4.37 1.68 -1.07
CA ILE A 131 5.33 2.30 -1.99
C ILE A 131 6.57 2.69 -1.17
N PRO A 132 7.76 2.17 -1.50
CA PRO A 132 9.00 2.62 -0.89
C PRO A 132 9.17 4.13 -1.07
N ALA A 133 9.47 4.83 0.02
CA ALA A 133 9.48 6.29 0.06
C ALA A 133 10.63 6.82 0.91
N ILE A 134 11.27 7.89 0.44
CA ILE A 134 12.24 8.69 1.19
C ILE A 134 11.59 10.03 1.50
N ARG A 135 11.56 10.38 2.79
CA ARG A 135 11.05 11.69 3.22
C ARG A 135 12.11 12.76 2.99
N LEU A 136 11.74 13.78 2.22
CA LEU A 136 12.57 14.95 1.94
C LEU A 136 12.03 16.15 2.70
N THR A 137 12.93 16.98 3.22
CA THR A 137 12.60 18.23 3.90
C THR A 137 13.35 19.37 3.24
N ASP A 138 12.62 20.42 2.86
CA ASP A 138 13.18 21.63 2.26
C ASP A 138 12.72 22.86 3.04
N GLU A 139 13.63 23.79 3.30
CA GLU A 139 13.32 25.05 3.98
C GLU A 139 13.21 26.16 2.93
N CYS A 140 11.97 26.44 2.50
CA CYS A 140 11.70 27.45 1.49
C CYS A 140 10.97 28.64 2.11
N GLY A 141 11.66 29.78 2.23
CA GLY A 141 11.08 31.02 2.78
C GLY A 141 10.71 30.93 4.27
N GLY A 142 11.51 30.22 5.06
CA GLY A 142 11.28 30.04 6.50
C GLY A 142 10.17 29.05 6.86
N LYS A 143 9.61 28.33 5.88
CA LYS A 143 8.66 27.25 6.10
C LYS A 143 9.27 25.92 5.70
N LEU A 144 9.21 24.95 6.60
CA LEU A 144 9.59 23.58 6.33
C LEU A 144 8.53 22.93 5.44
N LYS A 145 8.91 22.59 4.21
CA LYS A 145 8.12 21.79 3.28
C LYS A 145 8.57 20.34 3.38
N VAL A 146 7.60 19.43 3.39
CA VAL A 146 7.83 17.99 3.42
C VAL A 146 7.39 17.41 2.09
N PHE A 147 8.26 16.59 1.51
CA PHE A 147 8.02 15.84 0.29
C PHE A 147 8.36 14.37 0.51
N TRP A 148 7.93 13.52 -0.42
CA TRP A 148 8.34 12.12 -0.50
C TRP A 148 8.85 11.83 -1.90
N GLU A 149 10.07 11.32 -1.99
CA GLU A 149 10.55 10.67 -3.21
C GLU A 149 10.16 9.20 -3.15
N LEU A 150 9.34 8.77 -4.10
CA LEU A 150 8.80 7.43 -4.22
C LEU A 150 9.57 6.63 -5.25
N ASP A 151 9.73 5.33 -5.01
CA ASP A 151 10.31 4.41 -5.98
C ASP A 151 9.44 4.37 -7.27
N PRO A 152 9.98 4.82 -8.43
CA PRO A 152 9.22 4.84 -9.67
C PRO A 152 8.73 3.47 -10.13
N ALA A 153 9.43 2.39 -9.79
CA ALA A 153 9.01 1.03 -10.16
C ALA A 153 7.77 0.56 -9.39
N SER A 154 7.49 1.24 -8.27
CA SER A 154 6.36 0.97 -7.38
C SER A 154 5.22 1.99 -7.57
N LEU A 155 5.34 2.91 -8.52
CA LEU A 155 4.25 3.84 -8.84
C LEU A 155 3.25 3.17 -9.80
N PRO A 156 1.94 3.36 -9.59
CA PRO A 156 0.95 2.99 -10.60
C PRO A 156 1.31 3.66 -11.91
N ILE A 157 1.29 2.90 -13.01
CA ILE A 157 1.56 3.46 -14.35
C ILE A 157 0.54 4.56 -14.60
N LEU A 158 0.96 5.80 -14.42
CA LEU A 158 0.20 6.99 -14.80
C LEU A 158 0.15 6.96 -16.32
N LEU A 159 -0.94 6.41 -16.87
CA LEU A 159 -1.28 6.60 -18.28
C LEU A 159 -1.41 8.12 -18.46
N THR A 160 -0.38 8.69 -19.06
CA THR A 160 -0.23 10.11 -19.37
C THR A 160 -0.91 10.40 -20.69
#